data_AF-A0A814UTC7-F1
#
_entry.id   AF-A0A814UTC7-F1
#
_cell.length_a   1.000
_cell.length_b   1.000
_cell.length_c   1.000
_cell.angle_alpha   90.00
_cell.angle_beta   90.00
_cell.angle_gamma   90.00
#
_symmetry.space_group_name_H-M   'P 1'
#
loop_
_entity.id
_entity.type
_entity.pdbx_description
1 polymer ?
#
loop_
_entity_poly.entity_id
_entity_poly.type
_entity_poly.pdbx_seq_one_letter_code
_entity_poly.pdbx_strand_id
1 'polypeptide(L)'
;MDLIEKNSPLTVVNLIKIVADECQRRGFSKVLVLGIKVTMQDGLYNEVLSSKNITPMIPTADVCDKIEHLIRNEIIPSQINLTTVEDIQQDIQKYDCDAVILGCTELPVVYNENNLGKPVVDTTRLLAHYALKLACDDNVSLK
;
A
#
# COMPACT_ATOMS: atom_id res chain seq x y z
N MET A 1 0.20 13.69 9.56
CA MET A 1 0.11 12.60 10.57
C MET A 1 0.47 13.08 11.97
N ASP A 2 1.46 13.96 12.09
CA ASP A 2 1.88 14.62 13.33
C ASP A 2 0.78 15.19 14.23
N LEU A 3 -0.31 15.70 13.65
CA LEU A 3 -1.37 16.32 14.45
C LEU A 3 -2.05 15.30 15.37
N ILE A 4 -2.34 14.09 14.89
CA ILE A 4 -3.00 13.05 15.70
C ILE A 4 -1.99 12.45 16.67
N GLU A 5 -0.78 12.11 16.21
CA GLU A 5 0.28 11.57 17.06
C GLU A 5 0.62 12.52 18.24
N LYS A 6 0.62 13.86 18.02
CA LYS A 6 0.94 14.85 19.06
C LYS A 6 -0.18 15.12 20.07
N ASN A 7 -1.44 14.93 19.68
CA ASN A 7 -2.59 15.32 20.51
C ASN A 7 -3.38 14.12 21.06
N SER A 8 -3.05 12.90 20.64
CA SER A 8 -3.69 11.69 21.14
C SER A 8 -3.13 11.30 22.51
N PRO A 9 -3.99 10.98 23.50
CA PRO A 9 -3.56 10.37 24.75
C PRO A 9 -3.26 8.87 24.60
N LEU A 10 -3.47 8.31 23.40
CA LEU A 10 -3.21 6.92 23.07
C LEU A 10 -2.09 6.83 22.03
N THR A 11 -1.32 5.74 22.08
CA THR A 11 -0.36 5.38 21.04
C THR A 11 -1.04 5.25 19.68
N VAL A 12 -0.60 6.07 18.72
CA VAL A 12 -1.12 6.08 17.34
C VAL A 12 -0.25 5.20 16.47
N VAL A 13 -0.89 4.26 15.77
CA VAL A 13 -0.22 3.36 14.83
C VAL A 13 -0.19 3.99 13.44
N ASN A 14 1.01 4.13 12.89
CA ASN A 14 1.23 4.73 11.59
C ASN A 14 1.41 3.65 10.52
N LEU A 15 0.39 3.46 9.68
CA LEU A 15 0.38 2.45 8.60
C LEU A 15 1.60 2.54 7.68
N ILE A 16 1.98 3.75 7.28
CA ILE A 16 3.07 3.95 6.30
C ILE A 16 4.41 3.52 6.91
N LYS A 17 4.64 3.79 8.20
CA LYS A 17 5.82 3.32 8.93
C LYS A 17 5.86 1.77 8.96
N ILE A 18 4.73 1.13 9.27
CA ILE A 18 4.63 -0.34 9.27
C ILE A 18 4.94 -0.91 7.88
N VAL A 19 4.38 -0.31 6.81
CA VAL A 19 4.64 -0.73 5.43
C VAL A 19 6.12 -0.60 5.08
N ALA A 20 6.74 0.52 5.43
CA ALA A 20 8.16 0.75 5.17
C ALA A 20 9.06 -0.24 5.95
N ASP A 21 8.73 -0.51 7.22
CA ASP A 21 9.42 -1.50 8.04
C ASP A 21 9.29 -2.91 7.46
N GLU A 22 8.11 -3.28 6.97
CA GLU A 22 7.88 -4.58 6.33
C GLU A 22 8.64 -4.69 4.99
N CYS A 23 8.66 -3.64 4.18
CA CYS A 23 9.44 -3.61 2.95
C CYS A 23 10.95 -3.75 3.24
N GLN A 24 11.46 -3.03 4.26
CA GLN A 24 12.84 -3.14 4.72
C GLN A 24 13.15 -4.56 5.21
N ARG A 25 12.27 -5.14 6.03
CA ARG A 25 12.41 -6.51 6.56
C ARG A 25 12.47 -7.56 5.46
N ARG A 26 11.70 -7.37 4.37
CA ARG A 26 11.71 -8.24 3.18
C ARG A 26 12.86 -7.94 2.21
N GLY A 27 13.66 -6.91 2.45
CA GLY A 27 14.82 -6.56 1.63
C GLY A 27 14.49 -5.87 0.30
N PHE A 28 13.32 -5.22 0.20
CA PHE A 28 12.94 -4.50 -1.02
C PHE A 28 13.64 -3.14 -1.10
N SER A 29 14.12 -2.80 -2.31
CA SER A 29 14.82 -1.54 -2.61
C SER A 29 14.01 -0.62 -3.51
N LYS A 30 13.14 -1.16 -4.39
CA LYS A 30 12.20 -0.40 -5.22
C LYS A 30 10.80 -0.98 -5.09
N VAL A 31 9.82 -0.14 -4.75
CA VAL A 31 8.42 -0.59 -4.57
C VAL A 31 7.47 0.28 -5.37
N LEU A 32 6.53 -0.33 -6.08
CA LEU A 32 5.46 0.39 -6.77
C LEU A 32 4.31 0.66 -5.80
N VAL A 33 3.91 1.92 -5.63
CA VAL A 33 2.80 2.29 -4.74
C VAL A 33 1.52 2.42 -5.53
N LEU A 34 0.52 1.60 -5.21
CA LEU A 34 -0.82 1.67 -5.80
C LEU A 34 -1.83 2.18 -4.78
N GLY A 35 -2.79 2.97 -5.24
CA GLY A 35 -3.89 3.47 -4.42
C GLY A 35 -4.80 4.37 -5.23
N ILE A 36 -5.59 5.19 -4.57
CA ILE A 36 -6.27 6.31 -5.25
C ILE A 36 -5.22 7.35 -5.68
N LYS A 37 -5.54 8.15 -6.70
CA LYS A 37 -4.61 9.10 -7.33
C LYS A 37 -3.93 10.02 -6.34
N VAL A 38 -4.67 10.59 -5.39
CA VAL A 38 -4.12 11.46 -4.34
C VAL A 38 -3.05 10.75 -3.51
N THR A 39 -3.26 9.48 -3.14
CA THR A 39 -2.26 8.68 -2.39
C THR A 39 -0.99 8.45 -3.20
N MET A 40 -1.13 8.22 -4.50
CA MET A 40 -0.01 7.97 -5.41
C MET A 40 0.75 9.26 -5.76
N GLN A 41 0.06 10.39 -5.93
CA GLN A 41 0.63 11.63 -6.45
C GLN A 41 1.11 12.59 -5.36
N ASP A 42 0.48 12.61 -4.17
CA ASP A 42 0.87 13.50 -3.08
C ASP A 42 2.15 13.05 -2.37
N GLY A 43 2.74 11.92 -2.78
CA GLY A 43 4.00 11.43 -2.23
C GLY A 43 3.92 11.01 -0.77
N LEU A 44 2.73 10.60 -0.31
CA LEU A 44 2.48 10.22 1.08
C LEU A 44 3.44 9.15 1.62
N TYR A 45 3.89 8.24 0.76
CA TYR A 45 4.85 7.19 1.10
C TYR A 45 6.31 7.62 0.93
N ASN A 46 6.59 8.73 0.25
CA ASN A 46 7.92 9.02 -0.28
C ASN A 46 8.95 9.24 0.81
N GLU A 47 8.67 10.12 1.76
CA GLU A 47 9.60 10.44 2.84
C GLU A 47 9.91 9.22 3.72
N VAL A 48 8.87 8.45 4.08
CA VAL A 48 9.01 7.30 4.97
C VAL A 48 9.77 6.16 4.30
N LEU A 49 9.45 5.82 3.05
CA LEU A 49 10.17 4.79 2.30
C LEU A 49 11.63 5.22 2.03
N SER A 50 11.85 6.47 1.64
CA SER A 50 13.20 6.98 1.37
C SER A 50 14.08 6.96 2.61
N SER A 51 13.52 7.24 3.80
CA SER A 51 14.25 7.13 5.08
C SER A 51 14.76 5.72 5.39
N LYS A 52 14.20 4.70 4.72
CA LYS A 52 14.59 3.29 4.82
C LYS A 52 15.44 2.82 3.64
N ASN A 53 15.92 3.75 2.78
CA ASN A 53 16.62 3.47 1.52
C ASN A 53 15.76 2.69 0.50
N ILE A 54 14.43 2.89 0.53
CA ILE A 54 13.49 2.26 -0.39
C ILE A 54 13.00 3.33 -1.36
N THR A 55 13.13 3.06 -2.66
CA THR A 55 12.69 3.97 -3.72
C THR A 55 11.20 3.73 -4.03
N PRO A 56 10.31 4.69 -3.74
CA PRO A 56 8.92 4.62 -4.19
C PRO A 56 8.87 4.87 -5.71
N MET A 57 8.15 4.02 -6.42
CA MET A 57 7.77 4.27 -7.80
C MET A 57 6.27 4.52 -7.87
N ILE A 58 5.89 5.51 -8.66
CA ILE A 58 4.52 5.90 -8.90
C ILE A 58 4.18 5.56 -10.36
N PRO A 59 3.00 4.97 -10.64
CA PRO A 59 2.61 4.73 -12.02
C PRO A 59 2.49 6.04 -12.82
N THR A 60 2.45 5.93 -14.15
CA THR A 60 2.12 7.06 -15.03
C THR A 60 0.74 7.62 -14.71
N ALA A 61 0.47 8.87 -15.11
CA ALA A 61 -0.82 9.51 -14.87
C ALA A 61 -2.01 8.71 -15.43
N ASP A 62 -1.87 8.14 -16.63
CA ASP A 62 -2.88 7.27 -17.25
C ASP A 62 -3.18 6.03 -16.41
N VAL A 63 -2.14 5.36 -15.89
CA VAL A 63 -2.30 4.18 -15.03
C VAL A 63 -2.91 4.57 -13.69
N CYS A 64 -2.53 5.72 -13.12
CA CYS A 64 -3.15 6.26 -11.91
C CYS A 64 -4.66 6.49 -12.10
N ASP A 65 -5.06 7.06 -13.23
CA ASP A 65 -6.46 7.34 -13.55
C ASP A 65 -7.26 6.04 -13.76
N LYS A 66 -6.68 5.04 -14.44
CA LYS A 66 -7.27 3.69 -14.56
C LYS A 66 -7.48 3.03 -13.19
N ILE A 67 -6.49 3.08 -12.30
CA ILE A 67 -6.59 2.51 -10.96
C ILE A 67 -7.66 3.23 -10.14
N GLU A 68 -7.71 4.56 -10.18
CA GLU A 68 -8.77 5.30 -9.49
C GLU A 68 -10.16 4.96 -10.05
N HIS A 69 -10.29 4.82 -11.37
CA HIS A 69 -11.54 4.39 -12.00
C HIS A 69 -11.95 2.99 -11.52
N LEU A 70 -11.03 2.02 -11.56
CA LEU A 70 -11.24 0.65 -11.09
C LEU A 70 -11.70 0.64 -9.62
N ILE A 71 -11.02 1.37 -8.73
CA ILE A 71 -11.40 1.42 -7.31
C ILE A 71 -12.81 2.01 -7.15
N ARG A 72 -13.08 3.18 -7.73
CA ARG A 72 -14.31 3.94 -7.47
C ARG A 72 -15.54 3.42 -8.19
N ASN A 73 -15.39 3.00 -9.43
CA ASN A 73 -16.52 2.71 -10.32
C ASN A 73 -16.74 1.21 -10.54
N GLU A 74 -15.80 0.36 -10.14
CA GLU A 74 -15.93 -1.08 -10.33
C GLU A 74 -15.85 -1.84 -9.00
N ILE A 75 -14.78 -1.69 -8.21
CA ILE A 75 -14.62 -2.45 -6.96
C ILE A 75 -15.63 -2.02 -5.89
N ILE A 76 -15.70 -0.71 -5.57
CA ILE A 76 -16.63 -0.18 -4.56
C ILE A 76 -18.10 -0.54 -4.85
N PRO A 77 -18.64 -0.36 -6.08
CA PRO A 77 -20.01 -0.75 -6.40
C PRO A 77 -20.17 -2.25 -6.69
N SER A 78 -19.11 -3.06 -6.56
CA SER A 78 -19.11 -4.51 -6.82
C SER A 78 -19.49 -4.90 -8.26
N GLN A 79 -18.99 -4.13 -9.24
CA GLN A 79 -19.22 -4.31 -10.69
C GLN A 79 -17.89 -4.45 -11.44
N ILE A 80 -17.06 -5.41 -11.02
CA ILE A 80 -15.70 -5.59 -11.54
C ILE A 80 -15.71 -6.07 -12.99
N ASN A 81 -15.03 -5.34 -13.87
CA ASN A 81 -14.72 -5.77 -15.23
C ASN A 81 -13.32 -6.39 -15.28
N LEU A 82 -13.25 -7.68 -15.63
CA LEU A 82 -11.98 -8.41 -15.70
C LEU A 82 -11.02 -7.82 -16.74
N THR A 83 -11.52 -7.25 -17.84
CA THR A 83 -10.65 -6.59 -18.84
C THR A 83 -9.95 -5.38 -18.23
N THR A 84 -10.65 -4.56 -17.43
CA THR A 84 -10.02 -3.42 -16.73
C THR A 84 -8.91 -3.90 -15.79
N VAL A 85 -9.17 -4.97 -15.04
CA VAL A 85 -8.20 -5.57 -14.10
C VAL A 85 -6.97 -6.10 -14.84
N GLU A 86 -7.17 -6.83 -15.94
CA GLU A 86 -6.09 -7.38 -16.76
C GLU A 86 -5.24 -6.29 -17.43
N ASP A 87 -5.87 -5.23 -17.95
CA ASP A 87 -5.19 -4.10 -18.58
C ASP A 87 -4.27 -3.39 -17.57
N ILE A 88 -4.78 -3.10 -16.37
CA ILE A 88 -4.00 -2.48 -15.29
C ILE A 88 -2.91 -3.42 -14.79
N GLN A 89 -3.18 -4.73 -14.67
CA GLN A 89 -2.17 -5.72 -14.32
C GLN A 89 -1.00 -5.70 -15.30
N GLN A 90 -1.28 -5.67 -16.61
CA GLN A 90 -0.25 -5.60 -17.64
C GLN A 90 0.57 -4.31 -17.53
N ASP A 91 -0.07 -3.18 -17.20
CA ASP A 91 0.62 -1.92 -16.95
C ASP A 91 1.51 -1.99 -15.71
N ILE A 92 1.04 -2.58 -14.60
CA ILE A 92 1.80 -2.80 -13.36
C ILE A 92 3.03 -3.69 -13.60
N GLN A 93 2.89 -4.75 -14.40
CA GLN A 93 3.97 -5.72 -14.64
C GLN A 93 5.17 -5.11 -15.40
N LYS A 94 4.97 -4.02 -16.13
CA LYS A 94 6.04 -3.30 -16.86
C LYS A 94 7.01 -2.56 -15.93
N TYR A 95 6.65 -2.31 -14.68
CA TYR A 95 7.50 -1.57 -13.74
C TYR A 95 8.59 -2.46 -13.13
N ASP A 96 9.85 -2.05 -13.23
CA ASP A 96 11.01 -2.70 -12.56
C ASP A 96 11.02 -2.40 -11.05
N CYS A 97 10.18 -3.12 -10.30
CA CYS A 97 10.11 -3.10 -8.84
C CYS A 97 10.27 -4.50 -8.24
N ASP A 98 10.71 -4.51 -6.98
CA ASP A 98 10.83 -5.70 -6.15
C ASP A 98 9.48 -6.13 -5.57
N ALA A 99 8.59 -5.17 -5.31
CA ALA A 99 7.27 -5.41 -4.76
C ALA A 99 6.25 -4.33 -5.13
N VAL A 100 4.97 -4.67 -4.99
CA VAL A 100 3.83 -3.77 -5.16
C VAL A 100 3.13 -3.54 -3.82
N ILE A 101 2.98 -2.29 -3.41
CA ILE A 101 2.20 -1.89 -2.23
C ILE A 101 0.76 -1.68 -2.68
N LEU A 102 -0.18 -2.45 -2.09
CA LEU A 102 -1.61 -2.23 -2.24
C LEU A 102 -2.07 -1.24 -1.16
N GLY A 103 -1.88 0.05 -1.44
CA GLY A 103 -2.12 1.16 -0.51
C GLY A 103 -3.59 1.57 -0.34
N CYS A 104 -4.53 0.85 -0.97
CA CYS A 104 -5.97 1.01 -0.79
C CYS A 104 -6.58 -0.32 -0.36
N THR A 105 -7.58 -0.27 0.52
CA THR A 105 -8.20 -1.45 1.13
C THR A 105 -8.94 -2.36 0.14
N GLU A 106 -9.30 -1.81 -1.03
CA GLU A 106 -10.06 -2.43 -2.10
C GLU A 106 -9.19 -3.23 -3.08
N LEU A 107 -7.93 -2.81 -3.28
CA LEU A 107 -7.05 -3.44 -4.28
C LEU A 107 -6.77 -4.93 -4.03
N PRO A 108 -6.67 -5.44 -2.79
CA PRO A 108 -6.54 -6.87 -2.53
C PRO A 108 -7.70 -7.74 -3.06
N VAL A 109 -8.86 -7.15 -3.40
CA VAL A 109 -9.99 -7.88 -4.01
C VAL A 109 -9.62 -8.42 -5.39
N VAL A 110 -8.79 -7.68 -6.14
CA VAL A 110 -8.47 -7.99 -7.54
C VAL A 110 -6.99 -8.26 -7.79
N TYR A 111 -6.09 -7.88 -6.87
CA TYR A 111 -4.65 -8.06 -7.02
C TYR A 111 -4.01 -8.84 -5.87
N ASN A 112 -3.09 -9.73 -6.22
CA ASN A 112 -2.28 -10.50 -5.27
C ASN A 112 -0.94 -10.91 -5.92
N GLU A 113 -0.09 -11.61 -5.16
CA GLU A 113 1.23 -12.03 -5.64
C GLU A 113 1.16 -12.95 -6.87
N ASN A 114 0.12 -13.79 -6.97
CA ASN A 114 -0.01 -14.76 -8.07
C ASN A 114 -0.34 -14.09 -9.39
N ASN A 115 -1.28 -13.13 -9.41
CA ASN A 115 -1.67 -12.49 -10.66
C ASN A 115 -0.74 -11.33 -11.07
N LEU A 116 -0.17 -10.59 -10.10
CA LEU A 116 0.83 -9.58 -10.41
C LEU A 116 2.18 -10.19 -10.79
N GLY A 117 2.45 -11.44 -10.39
CA GLY A 117 3.73 -12.13 -10.65
C GLY A 117 4.90 -11.51 -9.90
N LYS A 118 4.61 -10.74 -8.84
CA LYS A 118 5.59 -10.05 -7.99
C LYS A 118 5.12 -10.07 -6.54
N PRO A 119 6.04 -9.98 -5.57
CA PRO A 119 5.70 -9.78 -4.17
C PRO A 119 4.73 -8.61 -3.94
N VAL A 120 3.83 -8.77 -2.99
CA VAL A 120 2.81 -7.77 -2.66
C VAL A 120 2.86 -7.44 -1.18
N VAL A 121 2.66 -6.17 -0.87
CA VAL A 121 2.41 -5.67 0.49
C VAL A 121 0.97 -5.18 0.56
N ASP A 122 0.08 -6.05 1.02
CA ASP A 122 -1.30 -5.70 1.37
C ASP A 122 -1.29 -4.90 2.68
N THR A 123 -1.51 -3.60 2.56
CA THR A 123 -1.44 -2.68 3.70
C THR A 123 -2.53 -2.96 4.74
N THR A 124 -3.71 -3.42 4.30
CA THR A 124 -4.84 -3.76 5.18
C THR A 124 -4.50 -4.97 6.03
N ARG A 125 -4.04 -6.04 5.38
CA ARG A 125 -3.65 -7.28 6.05
C ARG A 125 -2.48 -7.02 6.99
N LEU A 126 -1.46 -6.30 6.53
CA LEU A 126 -0.31 -5.95 7.35
C LEU A 126 -0.70 -5.17 8.61
N LEU A 127 -1.59 -4.18 8.48
CA LEU A 127 -2.10 -3.41 9.63
C LEU A 127 -2.86 -4.30 10.62
N ALA A 128 -3.73 -5.18 10.13
CA ALA A 128 -4.50 -6.08 10.98
C ALA A 128 -3.58 -7.03 11.77
N HIS A 129 -2.58 -7.63 11.11
CA HIS A 129 -1.60 -8.47 11.78
C HIS A 129 -0.78 -7.69 12.81
N TYR A 130 -0.37 -6.46 12.49
CA TYR A 130 0.37 -5.61 13.41
C TYR A 130 -0.47 -5.23 14.64
N ALA A 131 -1.74 -4.85 14.43
CA ALA A 131 -2.66 -4.52 15.51
C ALA A 131 -2.93 -5.71 16.45
N LEU A 132 -3.13 -6.92 15.88
CA LEU A 132 -3.27 -8.15 16.67
C LEU A 132 -2.03 -8.43 17.51
N LYS A 133 -0.83 -8.28 16.92
CA LYS A 133 0.42 -8.45 17.66
C LYS A 133 0.52 -7.48 18.83
N LEU A 134 0.23 -6.19 18.62
CA LEU A 134 0.23 -5.19 19.71
C LEU A 134 -0.76 -5.53 20.82
N ALA A 135 -1.95 -6.04 20.47
CA ALA A 135 -2.97 -6.39 21.45
C ALA A 135 -2.63 -7.62 22.29
N CYS A 136 -1.78 -8.51 21.77
CA CYS A 136 -1.38 -9.75 22.44
C CYS A 136 -0.01 -9.68 23.15
N ASP A 137 0.79 -8.65 22.91
CA ASP A 137 2.09 -8.47 23.57
C ASP A 137 1.91 -7.77 24.94
N ASP A 138 2.06 -8.52 26.04
CA ASP A 138 2.01 -7.98 27.41
C ASP A 138 3.16 -6.99 27.74
N ASN A 139 4.17 -6.91 26.87
CA ASN A 139 5.37 -6.07 27.04
C ASN A 139 5.34 -4.78 26.23
N VAL A 140 4.27 -4.51 25.46
CA VAL A 140 4.15 -3.22 24.76
C VAL A 140 3.65 -2.19 25.78
N SER A 141 4.59 -1.44 26.36
CA SER A 141 4.24 -0.16 27.00
C SER A 141 3.77 0.81 25.92
N LEU A 142 2.47 0.78 25.67
CA LEU A 142 1.77 1.87 25.01
C LEU A 142 1.91 3.09 25.93
N LYS A 143 2.65 4.09 25.48
CA LYS A 143 2.69 5.39 26.14
C LYS A 143 1.32 6.06 26.06
#